data_AF-A0A812D522-F1
#
_entry.id   AF-A0A812D522-F1
#
_cell.length_a   1.000
_cell.length_b   1.000
_cell.length_c   1.000
_cell.angle_alpha   90.00
_cell.angle_beta   90.00
_cell.angle_gamma   90.00
#
_symmetry.space_group_name_H-M   'P 1'
#
loop_
_entity.id
_entity.type
_entity.pdbx_description
1 polymer ?
#
loop_
_entity_poly.entity_id
_entity_poly.type
_entity_poly.pdbx_seq_one_letter_code
_entity_poly.pdbx_strand_id
1 'polypeptide(L)'
;MSITKTDLYFEMDEEDKDNKKISPQVLAYVDHLHGKWHFSEIRAVFSRRYLLQNVAIEIFTANRTAVMFAFPDHVTMKKVVNALPKVGIGIRYGLNQARRMSLASGKQLFKLSNMTQKWQRREISNFDYLVYLNTVAGRTFNDLNQYPIFPWVIVNYESKDLDLSQPNNFRDLSKPIGALNPARKKFFDERYASWEHEQIPPFHYGTHYSTAAFTLNWLIRVEPFTTLFLNMQGGKFDHANRTFFSVSQAWKNCQRDTSDVKELIPEFYYLPEIFVNQNKFNFGYQDGDVMVDDVTLPPWAKTPDDFVRINRMALESEFVSCQLHHWIDLIFGYKQRGPEAVRSTNVFYYLTYEGSANLESMTDPVMKEAIENQIRSFGQTPTQLLTEPHSPRSSLMHLFTEKYREQRSILRKVYHKFLFYLCTNKLTLLA
;
A
#
# COMPACT_ATOMS: atom_id res chain seq x y z
N MET A 1 3.27 -14.08 -24.38
CA MET A 1 2.88 -12.67 -24.65
C MET A 1 3.32 -12.29 -26.05
N SER A 2 2.42 -11.68 -26.83
CA SER A 2 2.68 -11.22 -28.20
C SER A 2 2.21 -9.77 -28.38
N ILE A 3 2.98 -8.95 -29.11
CA ILE A 3 2.69 -7.52 -29.29
C ILE A 3 2.68 -7.20 -30.79
N THR A 4 1.58 -6.63 -31.27
CA THR A 4 1.43 -6.15 -32.66
C THR A 4 1.61 -4.63 -32.72
N LYS A 5 1.28 -4.02 -33.87
CA LYS A 5 1.29 -2.55 -34.00
C LYS A 5 0.18 -1.86 -33.20
N THR A 6 -0.89 -2.58 -32.87
CA THR A 6 -2.13 -2.03 -32.32
C THR A 6 -2.60 -2.73 -31.05
N ASP A 7 -2.05 -3.90 -30.72
CA ASP A 7 -2.61 -4.78 -29.71
C ASP A 7 -1.52 -5.51 -28.92
N LEU A 8 -1.88 -5.89 -27.70
CA LEU A 8 -1.17 -6.81 -26.83
C LEU A 8 -2.03 -8.07 -26.65
N TYR A 9 -1.41 -9.24 -26.73
CA TYR A 9 -2.04 -10.55 -26.49
C TYR A 9 -1.28 -11.34 -25.43
N PHE A 10 -2.01 -12.08 -24.62
CA PHE A 10 -1.48 -13.08 -23.70
C PHE A 10 -2.28 -14.37 -23.87
N GLU A 11 -1.57 -15.49 -23.95
CA GLU A 11 -2.16 -16.82 -24.02
C GLU A 11 -1.44 -17.64 -22.94
N MET A 12 -2.21 -18.28 -22.08
CA MET A 12 -1.68 -19.21 -21.09
C MET A 12 -1.21 -20.49 -21.80
N ASP A 13 -0.01 -20.96 -21.47
CA ASP A 13 0.44 -22.27 -21.92
C ASP A 13 -0.27 -23.37 -21.12
N GLU A 14 -1.32 -23.96 -21.71
CA GLU A 14 -2.10 -25.03 -21.09
C GLU A 14 -1.30 -26.34 -20.97
N GLU A 15 -0.20 -26.49 -21.71
CA GLU A 15 0.64 -27.68 -21.66
C GLU A 15 1.69 -27.64 -20.53
N ASP A 16 1.96 -26.46 -20.00
CA ASP A 16 2.89 -26.25 -18.90
C ASP A 16 2.49 -27.05 -17.64
N LYS A 17 3.49 -27.66 -16.99
CA LYS A 17 3.27 -28.58 -15.86
C LYS A 17 2.75 -27.88 -14.62
N ASP A 18 3.13 -26.62 -14.40
CA ASP A 18 2.70 -25.88 -13.22
C ASP A 18 1.32 -25.28 -13.42
N ASN A 19 1.00 -24.82 -14.64
CA ASN A 19 -0.37 -24.38 -14.99
C ASN A 19 -1.40 -25.51 -14.82
N LYS A 20 -1.04 -26.76 -15.19
CA LYS A 20 -1.90 -27.95 -14.99
C LYS A 20 -2.19 -28.28 -13.52
N LYS A 21 -1.39 -27.80 -12.58
CA LYS A 21 -1.60 -28.01 -11.13
C LYS A 21 -2.56 -27.01 -10.52
N ILE A 22 -2.85 -25.89 -11.20
CA ILE A 22 -3.69 -24.83 -10.66
C ILE A 22 -5.12 -25.35 -10.54
N SER A 23 -5.75 -25.08 -9.39
CA SER A 23 -7.15 -25.47 -9.16
C SER A 23 -8.08 -24.83 -10.19
N PRO A 24 -8.98 -25.60 -10.84
CA PRO A 24 -9.98 -25.05 -11.74
C PRO A 24 -10.88 -23.98 -11.10
N GLN A 25 -11.13 -24.09 -9.79
CA GLN A 25 -11.91 -23.10 -9.03
C GLN A 25 -11.18 -21.76 -8.93
N VAL A 26 -9.84 -21.78 -8.81
CA VAL A 26 -9.03 -20.57 -8.82
C VAL A 26 -8.99 -19.99 -10.23
N LEU A 27 -8.76 -20.83 -11.26
CA LEU A 27 -8.73 -20.39 -12.66
C LEU A 27 -10.04 -19.72 -13.10
N ALA A 28 -11.19 -20.11 -12.54
CA ALA A 28 -12.48 -19.48 -12.81
C ALA A 28 -12.54 -17.98 -12.45
N TYR A 29 -11.68 -17.52 -11.54
CA TYR A 29 -11.55 -16.12 -11.16
C TYR A 29 -10.34 -15.42 -11.78
N VAL A 30 -9.54 -16.13 -12.58
CA VAL A 30 -8.41 -15.51 -13.29
C VAL A 30 -8.92 -14.92 -14.60
N ASP A 31 -9.04 -13.60 -14.61
CA ASP A 31 -9.34 -12.88 -15.83
C ASP A 31 -8.17 -12.97 -16.83
N HIS A 32 -8.52 -12.98 -18.11
CA HIS A 32 -7.56 -12.79 -19.22
C HIS A 32 -6.46 -13.87 -19.36
N LEU A 33 -6.75 -15.14 -19.04
CA LEU A 33 -5.88 -16.28 -19.39
C LEU A 33 -5.53 -16.30 -20.89
N HIS A 34 -6.50 -15.93 -21.72
CA HIS A 34 -6.37 -15.72 -23.17
C HIS A 34 -6.85 -14.30 -23.49
N GLY A 35 -6.01 -13.33 -23.12
CA GLY A 35 -6.35 -11.91 -23.07
C GLY A 35 -5.89 -11.12 -24.31
N LYS A 36 -6.70 -10.14 -24.70
CA LYS A 36 -6.37 -9.14 -25.72
C LYS A 36 -6.62 -7.74 -25.18
N TRP A 37 -5.65 -6.84 -25.38
CA TRP A 37 -5.75 -5.42 -25.03
C TRP A 37 -5.39 -4.54 -26.20
N HIS A 38 -6.33 -3.67 -26.58
CA HIS A 38 -6.10 -2.67 -27.62
C HIS A 38 -5.22 -1.54 -27.08
N PHE A 39 -4.24 -1.09 -27.87
CA PHE A 39 -3.36 0.01 -27.48
C PHE A 39 -4.11 1.31 -27.19
N SER A 40 -5.24 1.54 -27.88
CA SER A 40 -6.14 2.67 -27.64
C SER A 40 -6.83 2.64 -26.28
N GLU A 41 -6.83 1.50 -25.57
CA GLU A 41 -7.43 1.34 -24.25
C GLU A 41 -6.41 1.46 -23.12
N ILE A 42 -5.11 1.31 -23.42
CA ILE A 42 -4.05 1.44 -22.43
C ILE A 42 -3.98 2.89 -21.95
N ARG A 43 -3.97 3.11 -20.63
CA ARG A 43 -3.96 4.44 -19.99
C ARG A 43 -2.72 4.69 -19.14
N ALA A 44 -2.13 3.65 -18.57
CA ALA A 44 -0.88 3.74 -17.84
C ALA A 44 -0.13 2.40 -17.91
N VAL A 45 1.20 2.48 -17.91
CA VAL A 45 2.10 1.33 -17.82
C VAL A 45 3.14 1.64 -16.75
N PHE A 46 3.22 0.80 -15.73
CA PHE A 46 4.19 0.92 -14.65
C PHE A 46 5.18 -0.24 -14.68
N SER A 47 6.47 0.05 -14.47
CA SER A 47 7.42 -0.96 -14.01
C SER A 47 7.00 -1.46 -12.64
N ARG A 48 7.09 -2.77 -12.44
CA ARG A 48 6.79 -3.46 -11.20
C ARG A 48 7.91 -4.42 -10.86
N ARG A 49 7.90 -4.83 -9.59
CA ARG A 49 8.73 -5.92 -9.11
C ARG A 49 7.88 -7.19 -9.03
N TYR A 50 8.50 -8.34 -9.23
CA TYR A 50 7.94 -9.65 -8.91
C TYR A 50 9.01 -10.41 -8.14
N LEU A 51 8.68 -10.94 -6.96
CA LEU A 51 9.66 -11.53 -6.02
C LEU A 51 10.88 -10.61 -5.78
N LEU A 52 10.61 -9.33 -5.57
CA LEU A 52 11.61 -8.26 -5.39
C LEU A 52 12.53 -7.99 -6.59
N GLN A 53 12.35 -8.66 -7.73
CA GLN A 53 13.11 -8.42 -8.97
C GLN A 53 12.37 -7.44 -9.88
N ASN A 54 13.06 -6.45 -10.45
CA ASN A 54 12.46 -5.43 -11.33
C ASN A 54 12.22 -5.94 -12.76
N VAL A 55 11.38 -6.98 -12.87
CA VAL A 55 11.16 -7.76 -14.09
C VAL A 55 9.67 -7.83 -14.47
N ALA A 56 8.82 -6.98 -13.90
CA ALA A 56 7.38 -7.00 -14.17
C ALA A 56 6.87 -5.65 -14.69
N ILE A 57 5.69 -5.66 -15.30
CA ILE A 57 4.92 -4.46 -15.61
C ILE A 57 3.48 -4.63 -15.18
N GLU A 58 2.82 -3.51 -14.93
CA GLU A 58 1.38 -3.46 -14.75
C GLU A 58 0.77 -2.44 -15.72
N ILE A 59 -0.27 -2.88 -16.42
CA ILE A 59 -0.96 -2.14 -17.47
C ILE A 59 -2.36 -1.81 -16.96
N PHE A 60 -2.69 -0.52 -16.93
CA PHE A 60 -4.02 -0.03 -16.58
C PHE A 60 -4.76 0.42 -17.83
N THR A 61 -6.02 0.03 -17.93
CA THR A 61 -6.89 0.23 -19.08
C THR A 61 -7.98 1.28 -18.83
N ALA A 62 -8.69 1.68 -19.88
CA ALA A 62 -9.73 2.70 -19.82
C ALA A 62 -10.94 2.32 -18.96
N ASN A 63 -11.26 1.03 -18.86
CA ASN A 63 -12.33 0.47 -18.02
C ASN A 63 -11.91 0.31 -16.55
N ARG A 64 -10.76 0.85 -16.15
CA ARG A 64 -10.22 0.80 -14.77
C ARG A 64 -9.84 -0.61 -14.29
N THR A 65 -9.68 -1.57 -15.19
CA THR A 65 -9.01 -2.84 -14.87
C THR A 65 -7.49 -2.68 -14.98
N ALA A 66 -6.76 -3.65 -14.44
CA ALA A 66 -5.32 -3.70 -14.53
C ALA A 66 -4.87 -5.15 -14.68
N VAL A 67 -3.85 -5.37 -15.51
CA VAL A 67 -3.20 -6.68 -15.67
C VAL A 67 -1.71 -6.53 -15.40
N MET A 68 -1.14 -7.50 -14.68
CA MET A 68 0.29 -7.55 -14.35
C MET A 68 0.96 -8.72 -15.06
N PHE A 69 2.15 -8.48 -15.61
CA PHE A 69 2.97 -9.50 -16.26
C PHE A 69 4.37 -9.47 -15.67
N ALA A 70 4.88 -10.64 -15.30
CA ALA A 70 6.29 -10.85 -14.97
C ALA A 70 7.03 -11.42 -16.20
N PHE A 71 8.30 -11.04 -16.34
CA PHE A 71 9.18 -11.46 -17.43
C PHE A 71 10.41 -12.18 -16.88
N PRO A 72 11.13 -12.95 -17.72
CA PRO A 72 12.34 -13.65 -17.28
C PRO A 72 13.44 -12.73 -16.75
N ASP A 73 13.54 -11.52 -17.29
CA ASP A 73 14.63 -10.59 -16.98
C ASP A 73 14.26 -9.12 -17.25
N HIS A 74 15.06 -8.21 -16.71
CA HIS A 74 14.84 -6.76 -16.83
C HIS A 74 14.97 -6.25 -18.28
N VAL A 75 15.81 -6.88 -19.10
CA VAL A 75 16.04 -6.48 -20.50
C VAL A 75 14.80 -6.76 -21.34
N THR A 76 14.18 -7.92 -21.16
CA THR A 76 12.93 -8.33 -21.79
C THR A 76 11.79 -7.41 -21.39
N MET A 77 11.64 -7.13 -20.09
CA MET A 77 10.66 -6.16 -19.60
C MET A 77 10.81 -4.78 -20.27
N LYS A 78 12.03 -4.27 -20.38
CA LYS A 78 12.30 -2.98 -21.04
C LYS A 78 11.97 -3.00 -22.53
N LYS A 79 12.25 -4.09 -23.24
CA LYS A 79 11.84 -4.27 -24.65
C LYS A 79 10.32 -4.21 -24.79
N VAL A 80 9.57 -4.85 -23.89
CA VAL A 80 8.10 -4.80 -23.88
C VAL A 80 7.59 -3.38 -23.68
N VAL A 81 8.09 -2.63 -22.69
CA VAL A 81 7.68 -1.24 -22.48
C VAL A 81 7.97 -0.36 -23.69
N ASN A 82 9.07 -0.62 -24.41
CA ASN A 82 9.39 0.10 -25.64
C ASN A 82 8.44 -0.19 -26.80
N ALA A 83 7.85 -1.38 -26.85
CA ALA A 83 6.84 -1.78 -27.82
C ALA A 83 5.44 -1.23 -27.48
N LEU A 84 5.15 -0.96 -26.21
CA LEU A 84 3.86 -0.43 -25.76
C LEU A 84 3.64 1.06 -26.10
N PRO A 85 2.38 1.54 -26.07
CA PRO A 85 2.02 2.95 -26.23
C PRO A 85 2.75 3.87 -25.25
N LYS A 86 3.04 5.10 -25.68
CA LYS A 86 3.75 6.12 -24.88
C LYS A 86 2.84 6.79 -23.84
N VAL A 87 2.16 6.01 -23.00
CA VAL A 87 1.21 6.54 -22.01
C VAL A 87 1.86 6.95 -20.69
N GLY A 88 3.13 6.57 -20.45
CA GLY A 88 3.79 6.77 -19.17
C GLY A 88 3.03 6.07 -18.04
N ILE A 89 2.92 6.73 -16.89
CA ILE A 89 2.13 6.27 -15.75
C ILE A 89 0.72 6.89 -15.71
N GLY A 90 0.22 7.34 -16.86
CA GLY A 90 -1.04 8.08 -16.98
C GLY A 90 -0.93 9.54 -16.54
N ILE A 91 -2.07 10.23 -16.52
CA ILE A 91 -2.15 11.69 -16.29
C ILE A 91 -2.38 12.07 -14.82
N ARG A 92 -2.73 11.11 -13.95
CA ARG A 92 -3.22 11.39 -12.59
C ARG A 92 -2.16 12.01 -11.68
N TYR A 93 -0.89 11.68 -11.89
CA TYR A 93 0.20 12.03 -10.97
C TYR A 93 1.02 13.26 -11.39
N GLY A 94 0.51 14.05 -12.33
CA GLY A 94 1.16 15.29 -12.77
C GLY A 94 2.49 15.06 -13.50
N LEU A 95 2.65 13.89 -14.12
CA LEU A 95 3.86 13.51 -14.87
C LEU A 95 3.58 13.45 -16.37
N ASN A 96 4.61 13.73 -17.16
CA ASN A 96 4.52 13.65 -18.61
C ASN A 96 4.33 12.19 -19.07
N GLN A 97 3.46 11.98 -20.07
CA GLN A 97 3.23 10.67 -20.67
C GLN A 97 4.39 10.26 -21.57
N ALA A 98 5.43 9.70 -20.97
CA ALA A 98 6.63 9.23 -21.66
C ALA A 98 7.02 7.83 -21.17
N ARG A 99 7.58 6.99 -22.07
CA ARG A 99 8.05 5.64 -21.71
C ARG A 99 9.12 5.65 -20.62
N ARG A 100 9.92 6.71 -20.56
CA ARG A 100 10.88 6.92 -19.47
C ARG A 100 10.18 6.93 -18.10
N MET A 101 8.96 7.47 -18.01
CA MET A 101 8.18 7.46 -16.76
C MET A 101 7.66 6.07 -16.43
N SER A 102 7.30 5.25 -17.42
CA SER A 102 6.93 3.85 -17.20
C SER A 102 8.10 3.02 -16.63
N LEU A 103 9.34 3.34 -17.03
CA LEU A 103 10.56 2.67 -16.56
C LEU A 103 11.21 3.33 -15.33
N ALA A 104 10.65 4.44 -14.83
CA ALA A 104 11.24 5.16 -13.73
C ALA A 104 11.05 4.41 -12.40
N SER A 105 12.05 4.47 -11.52
CA SER A 105 11.94 3.86 -10.19
C SER A 105 10.92 4.61 -9.32
N GLY A 106 10.38 3.96 -8.29
CA GLY A 106 9.45 4.58 -7.35
C GLY A 106 9.99 5.88 -6.75
N LYS A 107 11.28 5.93 -6.40
CA LYS A 107 11.97 7.14 -5.94
C LYS A 107 11.98 8.27 -6.97
N GLN A 108 12.19 7.96 -8.25
CA GLN A 108 12.14 8.94 -9.34
C GLN A 108 10.71 9.45 -9.56
N LEU A 109 9.73 8.55 -9.56
CA LEU A 109 8.32 8.91 -9.70
C LEU A 109 7.85 9.81 -8.56
N PHE A 110 8.20 9.45 -7.33
CA PHE A 110 7.89 10.23 -6.14
C PHE A 110 8.46 11.64 -6.22
N LYS A 111 9.75 11.76 -6.56
CA LYS A 111 10.45 13.05 -6.66
C LYS A 111 9.90 13.97 -7.75
N LEU A 112 9.45 13.43 -8.88
CA LEU A 112 9.00 14.21 -10.03
C LEU A 112 7.51 14.59 -9.94
N SER A 113 6.73 13.82 -9.19
CA SER A 113 5.28 14.00 -9.07
C SER A 113 4.92 15.22 -8.22
N ASN A 114 3.76 15.81 -8.49
CA ASN A 114 3.21 16.91 -7.69
C ASN A 114 2.24 16.46 -6.57
N MET A 115 2.09 15.15 -6.36
CA MET A 115 1.09 14.60 -5.44
C MET A 115 1.35 14.96 -3.98
N THR A 116 2.60 15.06 -3.55
CA THR A 116 2.93 15.50 -2.18
C THR A 116 2.45 16.93 -1.93
N GLN A 117 2.70 17.85 -2.88
CA GLN A 117 2.24 19.23 -2.76
C GLN A 117 0.71 19.31 -2.76
N LYS A 118 0.04 18.53 -3.62
CA LYS A 118 -1.43 18.43 -3.62
C LYS A 118 -1.97 17.94 -2.27
N TRP A 119 -1.34 16.92 -1.69
CA TRP A 119 -1.73 16.39 -0.38
C TRP A 119 -1.52 17.40 0.74
N GLN A 120 -0.37 18.09 0.76
CA GLN A 120 -0.08 19.17 1.72
C GLN A 120 -1.11 20.29 1.61
N ARG A 121 -1.47 20.69 0.38
CA ARG A 121 -2.50 21.70 0.08
C ARG A 121 -3.94 21.20 0.26
N ARG A 122 -4.13 19.93 0.64
CA ARG A 122 -5.43 19.28 0.83
C ARG A 122 -6.29 19.23 -0.43
N GLU A 123 -5.66 19.26 -1.60
CA GLU A 123 -6.30 19.00 -2.89
C GLU A 123 -6.62 17.51 -3.08
N ILE A 124 -5.93 16.63 -2.34
CA ILE A 124 -6.19 15.20 -2.25
C ILE A 124 -6.23 14.76 -0.78
N SER A 125 -7.01 13.72 -0.50
CA SER A 125 -7.22 13.18 0.85
C SER A 125 -6.01 12.37 1.36
N ASN A 126 -5.99 12.02 2.65
CA ASN A 126 -4.98 11.10 3.19
C ASN A 126 -5.06 9.73 2.50
N PHE A 127 -6.27 9.21 2.34
CA PHE A 127 -6.51 7.96 1.62
C PHE A 127 -5.96 7.99 0.18
N ASP A 128 -6.29 9.01 -0.60
CA ASP A 128 -5.82 9.11 -1.99
C ASP A 128 -4.28 9.23 -2.07
N TYR A 129 -3.69 9.92 -1.11
CA TYR A 129 -2.24 10.03 -1.02
C TYR A 129 -1.59 8.69 -0.65
N LEU A 130 -2.17 7.92 0.27
CA LEU A 130 -1.72 6.56 0.60
C LEU A 130 -1.85 5.61 -0.59
N VAL A 131 -2.94 5.68 -1.36
CA VAL A 131 -3.10 4.92 -2.62
C VAL A 131 -1.99 5.28 -3.61
N TYR A 132 -1.70 6.57 -3.77
CA TYR A 132 -0.61 7.04 -4.62
C TYR A 132 0.76 6.47 -4.17
N LEU A 133 1.10 6.61 -2.89
CA LEU A 133 2.38 6.12 -2.34
C LEU A 133 2.53 4.61 -2.55
N ASN A 134 1.50 3.83 -2.24
CA ASN A 134 1.48 2.39 -2.50
C ASN A 134 1.72 2.10 -3.99
N THR A 135 1.01 2.78 -4.89
CA THR A 135 1.12 2.58 -6.35
C THR A 135 2.53 2.87 -6.87
N VAL A 136 3.16 3.98 -6.46
CA VAL A 136 4.53 4.32 -6.91
C VAL A 136 5.61 3.50 -6.20
N ALA A 137 5.31 2.92 -5.03
CA ALA A 137 6.16 1.96 -4.35
C ALA A 137 6.06 0.53 -4.91
N GLY A 138 5.28 0.35 -5.98
CA GLY A 138 5.11 -0.92 -6.69
C GLY A 138 4.10 -1.86 -6.06
N ARG A 139 3.26 -1.39 -5.13
CA ARG A 139 2.15 -2.18 -4.58
C ARG A 139 0.99 -2.25 -5.57
N THR A 140 0.29 -3.38 -5.57
CA THR A 140 -0.76 -3.70 -6.53
C THR A 140 -1.77 -4.69 -5.94
N PHE A 141 -3.00 -4.67 -6.46
CA PHE A 141 -4.03 -5.66 -6.17
C PHE A 141 -3.84 -6.98 -6.94
N ASN A 142 -3.02 -7.00 -8.00
CA ASN A 142 -2.76 -8.18 -8.83
C ASN A 142 -1.74 -9.16 -8.21
N ASP A 143 -0.98 -8.73 -7.20
CA ASP A 143 -0.05 -9.59 -6.46
C ASP A 143 -0.29 -9.41 -4.96
N LEU A 144 -0.89 -10.42 -4.33
CA LEU A 144 -1.24 -10.39 -2.91
C LEU A 144 -0.01 -10.30 -1.99
N ASN A 145 1.18 -10.68 -2.45
CA ASN A 145 2.43 -10.52 -1.70
C ASN A 145 2.92 -9.06 -1.72
N GLN A 146 2.37 -8.25 -2.62
CA GLN A 146 2.64 -6.82 -2.79
C GLN A 146 1.37 -5.97 -2.65
N TYR A 147 0.43 -6.43 -1.83
CA TYR A 147 -0.81 -5.72 -1.58
C TYR A 147 -0.59 -4.31 -0.99
N PRO A 148 -1.47 -3.32 -1.28
CA PRO A 148 -1.36 -2.00 -0.67
C PRO A 148 -1.50 -2.05 0.86
N ILE A 149 -0.79 -1.15 1.53
CA ILE A 149 -0.68 -1.11 3.00
C ILE A 149 -1.23 0.21 3.52
N PHE A 150 -2.05 0.12 4.55
CA PHE A 150 -2.63 1.26 5.26
C PHE A 150 -2.33 1.15 6.77
N PRO A 151 -2.18 2.27 7.50
CA PRO A 151 -1.93 2.23 8.93
C PRO A 151 -3.15 1.72 9.69
N TRP A 152 -2.96 1.05 10.82
CA TRP A 152 -3.95 1.15 11.91
C TRP A 152 -4.04 2.60 12.40
N VAL A 153 -5.25 3.16 12.53
CA VAL A 153 -5.48 4.53 13.01
C VAL A 153 -6.14 4.56 14.37
N ILE A 154 -7.26 3.87 14.55
CA ILE A 154 -8.00 3.82 15.82
C ILE A 154 -7.35 2.76 16.73
N VAL A 155 -7.32 3.02 18.05
CA VAL A 155 -6.83 2.05 19.05
C VAL A 155 -7.91 1.59 20.03
N ASN A 156 -9.04 2.29 20.09
CA ASN A 156 -10.15 1.99 21.00
C ASN A 156 -11.25 1.21 20.29
N TYR A 157 -11.29 -0.10 20.51
CA TYR A 157 -12.29 -1.02 19.94
C TYR A 157 -13.18 -1.64 21.02
N GLU A 158 -13.19 -1.08 22.23
CA GLU A 158 -13.94 -1.63 23.38
C GLU A 158 -15.01 -0.67 23.92
N SER A 159 -14.82 0.64 23.74
CA SER A 159 -15.75 1.64 24.26
C SER A 159 -17.08 1.66 23.48
N LYS A 160 -18.17 2.02 24.18
CA LYS A 160 -19.51 2.20 23.59
C LYS A 160 -19.56 3.37 22.60
N ASP A 161 -18.79 4.41 22.87
CA ASP A 161 -18.69 5.60 22.04
C ASP A 161 -17.24 5.85 21.65
N LEU A 162 -17.02 6.43 20.47
CA LEU A 162 -15.71 6.83 19.97
C LEU A 162 -15.69 8.32 19.65
N ASP A 163 -15.03 9.09 20.51
CA ASP A 163 -14.81 10.51 20.29
C ASP A 163 -13.52 10.74 19.48
N LEU A 164 -13.69 11.09 18.20
CA LEU A 164 -12.58 11.39 17.28
C LEU A 164 -11.88 12.73 17.58
N SER A 165 -12.35 13.50 18.57
CA SER A 165 -11.64 14.66 19.09
C SER A 165 -10.62 14.33 20.19
N GLN A 166 -10.64 13.10 20.72
CA GLN A 166 -9.72 12.67 21.78
C GLN A 166 -8.44 12.05 21.21
N PRO A 167 -7.25 12.58 21.53
CA PRO A 167 -5.98 12.05 21.02
C PRO A 167 -5.70 10.60 21.42
N ASN A 168 -6.20 10.16 22.58
CA ASN A 168 -5.98 8.81 23.11
C ASN A 168 -6.67 7.70 22.31
N ASN A 169 -7.61 8.05 21.42
CA ASN A 169 -8.27 7.12 20.52
C ASN A 169 -7.46 6.84 19.24
N PHE A 170 -6.36 7.57 19.02
CA PHE A 170 -5.50 7.45 17.85
C PHE A 170 -4.18 6.75 18.17
N ARG A 171 -3.72 5.95 17.22
CA ARG A 171 -2.40 5.32 17.26
C ARG A 171 -1.32 6.37 17.09
N ASP A 172 -0.22 6.20 17.82
CA ASP A 172 1.03 6.88 17.51
C ASP A 172 1.59 6.42 16.15
N LEU A 173 1.36 7.22 15.12
CA LEU A 173 1.80 6.95 13.74
C LEU A 173 3.33 7.09 13.56
N SER A 174 4.06 7.59 14.56
CA SER A 174 5.53 7.66 14.49
C SER A 174 6.23 6.34 14.81
N LYS A 175 5.47 5.33 15.25
CA LYS A 175 5.97 4.03 15.70
C LYS A 175 5.41 2.87 14.86
N PRO A 176 6.24 1.87 14.51
CA PRO A 176 5.73 0.62 13.93
C PRO A 176 4.89 -0.15 14.95
N ILE A 177 4.05 -1.08 14.49
CA ILE A 177 3.15 -1.87 15.35
C ILE A 177 3.90 -2.47 16.53
N GLY A 178 5.03 -3.13 16.26
CA GLY A 178 5.84 -3.80 17.27
C GLY A 178 6.36 -2.90 18.39
N ALA A 179 6.46 -1.58 18.15
CA ALA A 179 6.98 -0.60 19.10
C ALA A 179 5.91 0.19 19.88
N LEU A 180 4.63 -0.06 19.63
CA LEU A 180 3.53 0.63 20.33
C LEU A 180 3.45 0.23 21.82
N ASN A 181 3.56 -1.08 22.09
CA ASN A 181 3.62 -1.61 23.45
C ASN A 181 5.07 -1.56 23.97
N PRO A 182 5.36 -0.83 25.07
CA PRO A 182 6.73 -0.68 25.57
C PRO A 182 7.41 -2.00 25.96
N ALA A 183 6.67 -2.94 26.56
CA ALA A 183 7.23 -4.23 26.96
C ALA A 183 7.63 -5.06 25.73
N ARG A 184 6.80 -5.02 24.69
CA ARG A 184 7.08 -5.70 23.43
C ARG A 184 8.19 -5.02 22.63
N LYS A 185 8.25 -3.69 22.65
CA LYS A 185 9.37 -2.94 22.07
C LYS A 185 10.70 -3.40 22.67
N LYS A 186 10.76 -3.50 24.01
CA LYS A 186 11.95 -3.96 24.71
C LYS A 186 12.37 -5.37 24.27
N PHE A 187 11.43 -6.30 24.16
CA PHE A 187 11.70 -7.65 23.64
C PHE A 187 12.32 -7.62 22.23
N PHE A 188 11.78 -6.81 21.33
CA PHE A 188 12.31 -6.71 19.97
C PHE A 188 13.69 -6.03 19.91
N ASP A 189 13.91 -4.99 20.71
CA ASP A 189 15.21 -4.32 20.82
C ASP A 189 16.27 -5.28 21.38
N GLU A 190 15.93 -6.07 22.41
CA GLU A 190 16.80 -7.10 22.99
C GLU A 190 17.14 -8.18 21.96
N ARG A 191 16.12 -8.70 21.24
CA ARG A 191 16.32 -9.66 20.15
C ARG A 191 17.30 -9.12 19.10
N TYR A 192 17.16 -7.86 18.70
CA TYR A 192 18.04 -7.24 17.71
C TYR A 192 19.47 -7.10 18.26
N ALA A 193 19.61 -6.65 19.50
CA ALA A 193 20.90 -6.37 20.13
C ALA A 193 21.70 -7.65 20.45
N SER A 194 21.03 -8.73 20.84
CA SER A 194 21.66 -10.02 21.16
C SER A 194 21.72 -10.98 19.96
N TRP A 195 21.48 -10.50 18.74
CA TRP A 195 21.44 -11.35 17.56
C TRP A 195 22.86 -11.72 17.12
N GLU A 196 23.21 -12.99 17.29
CA GLU A 196 24.49 -13.55 16.87
C GLU A 196 24.25 -14.64 15.82
N HIS A 197 24.48 -14.29 14.55
CA HIS A 197 24.39 -15.24 13.44
C HIS A 197 25.35 -14.82 12.32
N GLU A 198 26.12 -15.75 11.77
CA GLU A 198 27.17 -15.43 10.79
C GLU A 198 26.62 -14.87 9.47
N GLN A 199 25.53 -15.45 8.96
CA GLN A 199 24.97 -15.12 7.64
C GLN A 199 23.72 -14.22 7.67
N ILE A 200 22.98 -14.21 8.77
CA ILE A 200 21.68 -13.52 8.87
C ILE A 200 21.88 -12.25 9.70
N PRO A 201 21.70 -11.05 9.12
CA PRO A 201 21.85 -9.81 9.87
C PRO A 201 20.77 -9.66 10.94
N PRO A 202 20.99 -8.82 11.98
CA PRO A 202 20.03 -8.60 13.05
C PRO A 202 18.72 -7.99 12.53
N PHE A 203 17.60 -8.38 13.14
CA PHE A 203 16.28 -7.86 12.82
C PHE A 203 15.37 -7.86 14.06
N HIS A 204 14.42 -6.92 14.08
CA HIS A 204 13.38 -6.84 15.11
C HIS A 204 12.28 -7.86 14.82
N TYR A 205 11.83 -7.94 13.55
CA TYR A 205 10.63 -8.69 13.18
C TYR A 205 10.94 -9.80 12.17
N GLY A 206 10.67 -11.05 12.56
CA GLY A 206 10.70 -12.22 11.66
C GLY A 206 9.43 -12.38 10.82
N THR A 207 8.36 -11.70 11.24
CA THR A 207 7.10 -11.55 10.52
C THR A 207 7.06 -10.16 9.84
N HIS A 208 6.25 -10.00 8.80
CA HIS A 208 6.15 -8.75 8.05
C HIS A 208 4.76 -8.14 8.21
N TYR A 209 4.63 -6.82 8.09
CA TYR A 209 3.34 -6.15 8.28
C TYR A 209 2.32 -6.39 7.15
N SER A 210 2.74 -7.03 6.05
CA SER A 210 1.95 -7.27 4.84
C SER A 210 2.37 -8.58 4.18
N THR A 211 1.45 -9.53 4.08
CA THR A 211 1.66 -10.84 3.44
C THR A 211 0.38 -11.23 2.70
N ALA A 212 0.48 -12.10 1.70
CA ALA A 212 -0.71 -12.63 1.03
C ALA A 212 -1.65 -13.34 2.02
N ALA A 213 -1.10 -14.07 3.00
CA ALA A 213 -1.88 -14.75 4.02
C ALA A 213 -2.70 -13.76 4.88
N PHE A 214 -2.13 -12.61 5.25
CA PHE A 214 -2.88 -11.57 5.98
C PHE A 214 -3.97 -10.95 5.11
N THR A 215 -3.67 -10.61 3.86
CA THR A 215 -4.67 -10.07 2.92
C THR A 215 -5.83 -11.04 2.73
N LEU A 216 -5.56 -12.32 2.49
CA LEU A 216 -6.59 -13.34 2.34
C LEU A 216 -7.41 -13.53 3.62
N ASN A 217 -6.77 -13.51 4.80
CA ASN A 217 -7.49 -13.61 6.06
C ASN A 217 -8.38 -12.38 6.33
N TRP A 218 -7.94 -11.18 5.96
CA TRP A 218 -8.76 -9.97 6.06
C TRP A 218 -9.98 -10.03 5.14
N LEU A 219 -9.83 -10.60 3.95
CA LEU A 219 -10.84 -10.61 2.90
C LEU A 219 -11.61 -11.94 2.81
N ILE A 220 -11.43 -12.86 3.77
CA ILE A 220 -11.90 -14.25 3.71
C ILE A 220 -13.42 -14.41 3.49
N ARG A 221 -14.21 -13.36 3.75
CA ARG A 221 -15.68 -13.33 3.58
C ARG A 221 -16.13 -12.92 2.17
N VAL A 222 -15.22 -12.46 1.32
CA VAL A 222 -15.52 -11.92 0.00
C VAL A 222 -14.83 -12.78 -1.08
N GLU A 223 -15.58 -13.20 -2.10
CA GLU A 223 -14.97 -13.84 -3.27
C GLU A 223 -14.26 -12.80 -4.16
N PRO A 224 -13.15 -13.16 -4.82
CA PRO A 224 -12.56 -14.50 -4.94
C PRO A 224 -11.62 -14.91 -3.78
N PHE A 225 -11.46 -14.07 -2.75
CA PHE A 225 -10.45 -14.27 -1.71
C PHE A 225 -10.73 -15.50 -0.85
N THR A 226 -12.00 -15.88 -0.65
CA THR A 226 -12.37 -17.14 0.00
C THR A 226 -11.83 -18.34 -0.77
N THR A 227 -12.08 -18.41 -2.08
CA THR A 227 -11.57 -19.49 -2.95
C THR A 227 -10.05 -19.54 -2.94
N LEU A 228 -9.37 -18.39 -3.01
CA LEU A 228 -7.91 -18.30 -2.95
C LEU A 228 -7.36 -18.75 -1.60
N PHE A 229 -8.01 -18.38 -0.49
CA PHE A 229 -7.64 -18.80 0.86
C PHE A 229 -7.75 -20.33 1.01
N LEU A 230 -8.88 -20.90 0.59
CA LEU A 230 -9.09 -22.35 0.63
C LEU A 230 -8.04 -23.09 -0.20
N ASN A 231 -7.72 -22.59 -1.40
CA ASN A 231 -6.66 -23.19 -2.22
C ASN A 231 -5.30 -23.17 -1.51
N MET A 232 -4.93 -22.05 -0.89
CA MET A 232 -3.69 -21.91 -0.12
C MET A 232 -3.65 -22.88 1.08
N GLN A 233 -4.78 -23.15 1.75
CA GLN A 233 -4.88 -24.02 2.93
C GLN A 233 -5.25 -25.48 2.63
N GLY A 234 -5.17 -25.93 1.38
CA GLY A 234 -5.43 -27.33 1.02
C GLY A 234 -6.93 -27.71 1.06
N GLY A 235 -7.81 -26.75 0.81
CA GLY A 235 -9.25 -26.95 0.60
C GLY A 235 -10.13 -26.80 1.84
N LYS A 236 -9.58 -26.34 2.97
CA LYS A 236 -10.32 -26.14 4.22
C LYS A 236 -10.07 -24.76 4.81
N PHE A 237 -11.06 -24.25 5.52
CA PHE A 237 -10.87 -23.07 6.37
C PHE A 237 -9.85 -23.37 7.47
N ASP A 238 -9.17 -22.32 7.93
CA ASP A 238 -8.25 -22.42 9.04
C ASP A 238 -9.00 -22.61 10.37
N HIS A 239 -8.27 -22.89 11.44
CA HIS A 239 -8.85 -22.97 12.77
C HIS A 239 -9.63 -21.69 13.10
N ALA A 240 -10.85 -21.81 13.63
CA ALA A 240 -11.75 -20.69 13.90
C ALA A 240 -11.10 -19.59 14.76
N ASN A 241 -10.27 -19.98 15.75
CA ASN A 241 -9.50 -19.05 16.59
C ASN A 241 -8.43 -18.21 15.84
N ARG A 242 -8.02 -18.61 14.63
CA ARG A 242 -7.05 -17.88 13.78
C ARG A 242 -7.68 -17.10 12.64
N THR A 243 -8.89 -17.48 12.26
CA THR A 243 -9.68 -16.75 11.26
C THR A 243 -10.01 -15.35 11.78
N PHE A 244 -10.01 -14.34 10.91
CA PHE A 244 -10.42 -12.99 11.30
C PHE A 244 -11.89 -12.98 11.74
N PHE A 245 -12.15 -12.82 13.04
CA PHE A 245 -13.51 -12.85 13.61
C PHE A 245 -13.88 -11.60 14.41
N SER A 246 -12.92 -10.81 14.87
CA SER A 246 -13.17 -9.59 15.64
C SER A 246 -12.10 -8.54 15.39
N VAL A 247 -12.52 -7.29 15.16
CA VAL A 247 -11.60 -6.15 15.01
C VAL A 247 -10.83 -5.92 16.32
N SER A 248 -11.53 -5.97 17.46
CA SER A 248 -10.92 -5.78 18.78
C SER A 248 -9.89 -6.87 19.08
N GLN A 249 -10.21 -8.14 18.79
CA GLN A 249 -9.24 -9.22 18.97
C GLN A 249 -8.05 -9.09 18.03
N ALA A 250 -8.27 -8.75 16.76
CA ALA A 250 -7.18 -8.58 15.80
C ALA A 250 -6.21 -7.47 16.23
N TRP A 251 -6.73 -6.34 16.72
CA TRP A 251 -5.92 -5.27 17.30
C TRP A 251 -5.15 -5.74 18.54
N LYS A 252 -5.81 -6.45 19.48
CA LYS A 252 -5.15 -6.99 20.68
C LYS A 252 -4.01 -7.96 20.33
N ASN A 253 -4.21 -8.83 19.34
CA ASN A 253 -3.17 -9.73 18.86
C ASN A 253 -1.97 -8.92 18.33
N CYS A 254 -2.25 -7.92 17.50
CA CYS A 254 -1.24 -6.97 17.01
C CYS A 254 -0.54 -6.18 18.12
N GLN A 255 -1.01 -6.17 19.37
CA GLN A 255 -0.36 -5.51 20.52
C GLN A 255 0.36 -6.47 21.47
N ARG A 256 0.11 -7.77 21.38
CA ARG A 256 0.56 -8.78 22.36
C ARG A 256 1.44 -9.86 21.74
N ASP A 257 1.04 -10.39 20.60
CA ASP A 257 1.79 -11.45 19.93
C ASP A 257 3.08 -10.87 19.31
N THR A 258 4.19 -11.56 19.50
CA THR A 258 5.51 -11.20 18.96
C THR A 258 5.64 -11.57 17.48
N SER A 259 4.74 -12.42 16.98
CA SER A 259 4.66 -12.84 15.58
C SER A 259 3.58 -12.09 14.78
N ASP A 260 2.89 -11.13 15.42
CA ASP A 260 1.80 -10.36 14.80
C ASP A 260 2.09 -8.86 14.85
N VAL A 261 2.65 -8.35 13.75
CA VAL A 261 2.94 -6.92 13.54
C VAL A 261 2.23 -6.35 12.31
N LYS A 262 1.11 -6.97 11.91
CA LYS A 262 0.40 -6.62 10.68
C LYS A 262 -0.20 -5.22 10.70
N GLU A 263 -0.05 -4.53 9.57
CA GLU A 263 -0.76 -3.29 9.28
C GLU A 263 -2.10 -3.60 8.58
N LEU A 264 -2.90 -2.58 8.33
CA LEU A 264 -4.19 -2.72 7.65
C LEU A 264 -4.04 -2.73 6.13
N ILE A 265 -5.13 -3.11 5.47
CA ILE A 265 -5.36 -2.99 4.04
C ILE A 265 -6.32 -1.81 3.75
N PRO A 266 -6.33 -1.26 2.52
CA PRO A 266 -7.22 -0.16 2.14
C PRO A 266 -8.71 -0.39 2.46
N GLU A 267 -9.17 -1.63 2.35
CA GLU A 267 -10.59 -2.04 2.42
C GLU A 267 -11.23 -1.71 3.77
N PHE A 268 -10.45 -1.64 4.86
CA PHE A 268 -10.92 -1.16 6.17
C PHE A 268 -11.47 0.28 6.14
N TYR A 269 -11.17 1.03 5.10
CA TYR A 269 -11.53 2.44 4.94
C TYR A 269 -12.55 2.70 3.82
N TYR A 270 -13.05 1.66 3.13
CA TYR A 270 -14.08 1.84 2.11
C TYR A 270 -14.99 0.63 1.80
N LEU A 271 -14.70 -0.59 2.29
CA LEU A 271 -15.39 -1.82 1.87
C LEU A 271 -16.04 -2.55 3.07
N PRO A 272 -17.29 -2.23 3.43
CA PRO A 272 -17.99 -2.85 4.58
C PRO A 272 -18.23 -4.36 4.44
N GLU A 273 -18.28 -4.87 3.22
CA GLU A 273 -18.58 -6.28 2.89
C GLU A 273 -17.55 -7.25 3.48
N ILE A 274 -16.32 -6.80 3.75
CA ILE A 274 -15.27 -7.66 4.34
C ILE A 274 -15.62 -8.09 5.79
N PHE A 275 -16.59 -7.41 6.42
CA PHE A 275 -17.03 -7.68 7.79
C PHE A 275 -18.30 -8.54 7.86
N VAL A 276 -18.91 -8.87 6.72
CA VAL A 276 -20.20 -9.59 6.65
C VAL A 276 -20.02 -10.92 5.96
N ASN A 277 -20.47 -12.02 6.58
CA ASN A 277 -20.52 -13.34 5.98
C ASN A 277 -21.75 -13.49 5.07
N GLN A 278 -21.83 -12.67 4.03
CA GLN A 278 -22.98 -12.65 3.13
C GLN A 278 -23.19 -14.01 2.43
N ASN A 279 -22.10 -14.72 2.15
CA ASN A 279 -22.12 -16.03 1.50
C ASN A 279 -22.43 -17.19 2.45
N LYS A 280 -22.61 -16.92 3.76
CA LYS A 280 -22.89 -17.93 4.80
C LYS A 280 -21.85 -19.07 4.83
N PHE A 281 -20.58 -18.71 4.71
CA PHE A 281 -19.49 -19.67 4.86
C PHE A 281 -19.45 -20.25 6.27
N ASN A 282 -19.07 -21.52 6.38
CA ASN A 282 -18.89 -22.17 7.67
C ASN A 282 -17.43 -22.02 8.13
N PHE A 283 -17.16 -21.02 8.95
CA PHE A 283 -15.83 -20.80 9.55
C PHE A 283 -15.58 -21.62 10.83
N GLY A 284 -16.56 -22.44 11.25
CA GLY A 284 -16.48 -23.28 12.44
C GLY A 284 -16.76 -22.52 13.74
N TYR A 285 -16.37 -23.13 14.86
CA TYR A 285 -16.62 -22.65 16.21
C TYR A 285 -15.30 -22.38 16.93
N GLN A 286 -15.26 -21.26 17.65
CA GLN A 286 -14.18 -20.94 18.57
C GLN A 286 -14.31 -21.76 19.84
N ASP A 287 -13.26 -21.68 20.68
CA ASP A 287 -13.32 -22.23 22.03
C ASP A 287 -14.52 -21.61 22.78
N GLY A 288 -15.31 -22.46 23.46
CA GLY A 288 -16.54 -22.02 24.13
C GLY A 288 -17.78 -21.97 23.22
N ASP A 289 -17.77 -22.67 22.08
CA ASP A 289 -18.93 -22.88 21.19
C ASP A 289 -19.49 -21.60 20.55
N VAL A 290 -18.64 -20.59 20.38
CA VAL A 290 -18.99 -19.35 19.66
C VAL A 290 -18.73 -19.54 18.18
N MET A 291 -19.80 -19.54 17.37
CA MET A 291 -19.70 -19.65 15.91
C MET A 291 -18.99 -18.43 15.31
N VAL A 292 -18.08 -18.66 14.37
CA VAL A 292 -17.47 -17.59 13.56
C VAL A 292 -18.35 -17.33 12.33
N ASP A 293 -18.85 -16.11 12.21
CA ASP A 293 -19.76 -15.69 11.14
C ASP A 293 -19.41 -14.26 10.68
N ASP A 294 -20.30 -13.28 10.84
CA ASP A 294 -19.97 -11.86 10.73
C ASP A 294 -18.80 -11.47 11.67
N VAL A 295 -18.04 -10.46 11.29
CA VAL A 295 -16.97 -9.94 12.14
C VAL A 295 -17.58 -9.17 13.31
N THR A 296 -17.17 -9.52 14.53
CA THR A 296 -17.53 -8.76 15.73
C THR A 296 -16.91 -7.37 15.67
N LEU A 297 -17.78 -6.38 15.43
CA LEU A 297 -17.47 -4.96 15.38
C LEU A 297 -17.32 -4.37 16.79
N PRO A 298 -16.57 -3.26 16.93
CA PRO A 298 -16.51 -2.53 18.20
C PRO A 298 -17.88 -1.93 18.56
N PRO A 299 -18.20 -1.73 19.86
CA PRO A 299 -19.54 -1.29 20.28
C PRO A 299 -20.01 0.06 19.70
N TRP A 300 -19.09 0.95 19.34
CA TRP A 300 -19.39 2.24 18.72
C TRP A 300 -19.81 2.15 17.24
N ALA A 301 -19.61 0.99 16.59
CA ALA A 301 -20.05 0.74 15.22
C ALA A 301 -21.28 -0.18 15.23
N LYS A 302 -22.45 0.38 14.91
CA LYS A 302 -23.70 -0.40 14.87
C LYS A 302 -23.79 -1.30 13.64
N THR A 303 -23.13 -0.91 12.57
CA THR A 303 -23.13 -1.59 11.28
C THR A 303 -21.73 -1.61 10.68
N PRO A 304 -21.43 -2.54 9.74
CA PRO A 304 -20.20 -2.51 8.95
C PRO A 304 -19.98 -1.17 8.23
N ASP A 305 -21.04 -0.57 7.68
CA ASP A 305 -21.01 0.76 7.07
C ASP A 305 -20.60 1.85 8.06
N ASP A 306 -21.15 1.84 9.28
CA ASP A 306 -20.74 2.76 10.34
C ASP A 306 -19.26 2.57 10.70
N PHE A 307 -18.80 1.32 10.80
CA PHE A 307 -17.41 1.01 11.09
C PHE A 307 -16.48 1.61 10.03
N VAL A 308 -16.75 1.34 8.75
CA VAL A 308 -15.93 1.84 7.62
C VAL A 308 -15.99 3.37 7.53
N ARG A 309 -17.19 3.96 7.68
CA ARG A 309 -17.37 5.41 7.65
C ARG A 309 -16.57 6.10 8.77
N ILE A 310 -16.62 5.57 9.99
CA ILE A 310 -15.88 6.12 11.13
C ILE A 310 -14.37 5.92 10.96
N ASN A 311 -13.91 4.78 10.43
CA ASN A 311 -12.50 4.59 10.07
C ASN A 311 -12.03 5.62 9.04
N ARG A 312 -12.84 5.88 7.99
CA ARG A 312 -12.51 6.89 6.98
C ARG A 312 -12.47 8.30 7.60
N MET A 313 -13.40 8.63 8.49
CA MET A 313 -13.38 9.90 9.23
C MET A 313 -12.12 10.03 10.11
N ALA A 314 -11.73 8.96 10.80
CA ALA A 314 -10.52 8.95 11.62
C ALA A 314 -9.25 9.11 10.77
N LEU A 315 -9.15 8.40 9.65
CA LEU A 315 -8.03 8.52 8.70
C LEU A 315 -7.89 9.93 8.13
N GLU A 316 -9.00 10.61 7.86
CA GLU A 316 -9.02 11.98 7.32
C GLU A 316 -8.97 13.07 8.42
N SER A 317 -8.91 12.69 9.70
CA SER A 317 -8.86 13.62 10.83
C SER A 317 -7.59 14.48 10.84
N GLU A 318 -7.62 15.57 11.62
CA GLU A 318 -6.44 16.41 11.84
C GLU A 318 -5.32 15.68 12.58
N PHE A 319 -5.66 14.78 13.51
CA PHE A 319 -4.68 13.98 14.26
C PHE A 319 -3.85 13.10 13.32
N VAL A 320 -4.50 12.45 12.35
CA VAL A 320 -3.78 11.68 11.35
C VAL A 320 -3.05 12.61 10.38
N SER A 321 -3.72 13.65 9.87
CA SER A 321 -3.13 14.56 8.89
C SER A 321 -1.81 15.19 9.35
N CYS A 322 -1.69 15.57 10.63
CA CYS A 322 -0.47 16.17 11.15
C CYS A 322 0.65 15.15 11.42
N GLN A 323 0.35 13.86 11.56
CA GLN A 323 1.33 12.82 11.93
C GLN A 323 1.61 11.78 10.84
N LEU A 324 0.78 11.68 9.80
CA LEU A 324 0.84 10.61 8.78
C LEU A 324 2.20 10.53 8.06
N HIS A 325 2.87 11.67 7.89
CA HIS A 325 4.22 11.74 7.32
C HIS A 325 5.25 10.89 8.10
N HIS A 326 5.11 10.73 9.41
CA HIS A 326 5.98 9.85 10.19
C HIS A 326 5.73 8.36 9.93
N TRP A 327 4.47 7.96 9.70
CA TRP A 327 4.17 6.59 9.30
C TRP A 327 4.70 6.32 7.89
N ILE A 328 4.59 7.30 7.00
CA ILE A 328 5.19 7.24 5.66
C ILE A 328 6.71 7.08 5.76
N ASP A 329 7.38 7.75 6.72
CA ASP A 329 8.82 7.57 6.95
C ASP A 329 9.21 6.14 7.32
N LEU A 330 8.36 5.43 8.08
CA LEU A 330 8.57 4.03 8.46
C LEU A 330 8.39 3.07 7.28
N ILE A 331 7.34 3.26 6.48
CA ILE A 331 6.95 2.29 5.44
C ILE A 331 7.63 2.56 4.10
N PHE A 332 7.74 3.83 3.69
CA PHE A 332 8.25 4.23 2.38
C PHE A 332 9.47 5.17 2.44
N GLY A 333 9.74 5.77 3.61
CA GLY A 333 10.74 6.82 3.74
C GLY A 333 12.03 6.39 4.43
N TYR A 334 12.69 7.37 5.05
CA TYR A 334 14.07 7.23 5.50
C TYR A 334 14.23 6.30 6.72
N LYS A 335 13.16 6.00 7.47
CA LYS A 335 13.16 5.05 8.59
C LYS A 335 12.88 3.60 8.17
N GLN A 336 12.74 3.33 6.87
CA GLN A 336 12.56 1.96 6.37
C GLN A 336 13.83 1.10 6.51
N ARG A 337 15.03 1.73 6.43
CA ARG A 337 16.32 1.04 6.45
C ARG A 337 17.38 1.83 7.22
N GLY A 338 18.51 1.18 7.51
CA GLY A 338 19.68 1.81 8.12
C GLY A 338 19.51 2.17 9.60
N PRO A 339 20.37 3.05 10.15
CA PRO A 339 20.38 3.37 11.58
C PRO A 339 19.04 3.93 12.09
N GLU A 340 18.31 4.65 11.23
CA GLU A 340 17.01 5.23 11.56
C GLU A 340 15.91 4.18 11.71
N ALA A 341 15.99 3.09 10.93
CA ALA A 341 15.13 1.93 11.13
C ALA A 341 15.44 1.24 12.47
N VAL A 342 16.72 1.09 12.82
CA VAL A 342 17.13 0.51 14.11
C VAL A 342 16.60 1.34 15.27
N ARG A 343 16.83 2.66 15.24
CA ARG A 343 16.35 3.60 16.27
C ARG A 343 14.83 3.57 16.46
N SER A 344 14.09 3.29 15.39
CA SER A 344 12.63 3.22 15.40
C SER A 344 12.08 1.82 15.66
N THR A 345 12.94 0.83 15.94
CA THR A 345 12.57 -0.59 16.06
C THR A 345 11.85 -1.07 14.79
N ASN A 346 12.35 -0.75 13.59
CA ASN A 346 11.65 -0.94 12.31
C ASN A 346 12.44 -1.80 11.30
N VAL A 347 13.23 -2.76 11.80
CA VAL A 347 14.04 -3.66 10.94
C VAL A 347 13.36 -5.01 10.82
N PHE A 348 13.00 -5.37 9.59
CA PHE A 348 12.39 -6.65 9.23
C PHE A 348 13.46 -7.66 8.81
N TYR A 349 13.06 -8.91 8.61
CA TYR A 349 13.95 -9.94 8.09
C TYR A 349 14.56 -9.53 6.74
N TYR A 350 15.85 -9.79 6.54
CA TYR A 350 16.63 -9.21 5.45
C TYR A 350 16.09 -9.55 4.05
N LEU A 351 15.57 -10.77 3.85
CA LEU A 351 14.98 -11.19 2.57
C LEU A 351 13.69 -10.46 2.20
N THR A 352 13.07 -9.70 3.11
CA THR A 352 11.92 -8.86 2.79
C THR A 352 12.31 -7.63 1.96
N TYR A 353 13.58 -7.25 1.95
CA TYR A 353 14.08 -6.04 1.34
C TYR A 353 14.58 -6.27 -0.09
N GLU A 354 14.22 -5.39 -1.01
CA GLU A 354 14.81 -5.34 -2.35
C GLU A 354 16.34 -5.20 -2.26
N GLY A 355 17.04 -5.96 -3.13
CA GLY A 355 18.49 -6.00 -3.24
C GLY A 355 19.20 -6.97 -2.30
N SER A 356 18.49 -7.64 -1.39
CA SER A 356 19.09 -8.57 -0.42
C SER A 356 19.55 -9.89 -1.02
N ALA A 357 18.95 -10.32 -2.13
CA ALA A 357 19.33 -11.53 -2.85
C ALA A 357 19.28 -11.29 -4.36
N ASN A 358 20.30 -11.74 -5.07
CA ASN A 358 20.37 -11.68 -6.53
C ASN A 358 20.00 -13.05 -7.13
N LEU A 359 18.70 -13.28 -7.30
CA LEU A 359 18.14 -14.54 -7.82
C LEU A 359 18.61 -14.88 -9.24
N GLU A 360 19.01 -13.88 -10.04
CA GLU A 360 19.52 -14.11 -11.41
C GLU A 360 20.91 -14.76 -11.39
N SER A 361 21.74 -14.42 -10.41
CA SER A 361 23.10 -14.95 -10.27
C SER A 361 23.19 -16.30 -9.54
N MET A 362 22.08 -16.80 -8.98
CA MET A 362 22.09 -18.04 -8.20
C MET A 362 22.11 -19.27 -9.11
N THR A 363 23.12 -20.11 -8.92
CA THR A 363 23.32 -21.34 -9.71
C THR A 363 22.71 -22.57 -9.06
N ASP A 364 22.54 -22.59 -7.73
CA ASP A 364 21.91 -23.68 -7.00
C ASP A 364 20.37 -23.55 -7.08
N PRO A 365 19.67 -24.47 -7.79
CA PRO A 365 18.22 -24.40 -7.95
C PRO A 365 17.47 -24.56 -6.62
N VAL A 366 17.98 -25.38 -5.70
CA VAL A 366 17.31 -25.67 -4.42
C VAL A 366 17.37 -24.45 -3.52
N MET A 367 18.54 -23.81 -3.43
CA MET A 367 18.70 -22.57 -2.68
C MET A 367 17.87 -21.44 -3.29
N LYS A 368 17.82 -21.34 -4.62
CA LYS A 368 17.02 -20.34 -5.32
C LYS A 368 15.53 -20.51 -5.01
N GLU A 369 15.01 -21.72 -5.12
CA GLU A 369 13.60 -22.03 -4.80
C GLU A 369 13.28 -21.73 -3.33
N ALA A 370 14.18 -22.07 -2.40
CA ALA A 370 14.00 -21.78 -0.98
C ALA A 370 13.91 -20.27 -0.71
N ILE A 371 14.77 -19.46 -1.34
CA ILE A 371 14.72 -17.99 -1.19
C ILE A 371 13.48 -17.41 -1.85
N GLU A 372 13.09 -17.88 -3.04
CA GLU A 372 11.87 -17.45 -3.71
C GLU A 372 10.63 -17.72 -2.85
N ASN A 373 10.55 -18.91 -2.25
CA ASN A 373 9.46 -19.28 -1.34
C ASN A 373 9.45 -18.42 -0.06
N GLN A 374 10.64 -18.09 0.46
CA GLN A 374 10.77 -17.21 1.62
C GLN A 374 10.29 -15.78 1.30
N ILE A 375 10.70 -15.22 0.15
CA ILE A 375 10.28 -13.89 -0.31
C ILE A 375 8.77 -13.84 -0.54
N ARG A 376 8.22 -14.88 -1.18
CA ARG A 376 6.78 -14.99 -1.48
C ARG A 376 5.96 -15.04 -0.18
N SER A 377 6.34 -15.89 0.77
CA SER A 377 5.46 -16.23 1.89
C SER A 377 5.60 -15.29 3.09
N PHE A 378 6.77 -14.68 3.31
CA PHE A 378 7.08 -13.92 4.53
C PHE A 378 7.14 -12.41 4.34
N GLY A 379 6.60 -11.92 3.23
CA GLY A 379 6.34 -10.51 2.98
C GLY A 379 7.48 -9.79 2.25
N GLN A 380 7.08 -8.75 1.52
CA GLN A 380 7.96 -7.93 0.72
C GLN A 380 7.83 -6.47 1.16
N THR A 381 8.94 -5.81 1.52
CA THR A 381 8.97 -4.39 1.89
C THR A 381 8.75 -3.51 0.62
N PRO A 382 7.95 -2.42 0.67
CA PRO A 382 7.72 -1.57 -0.50
C PRO A 382 9.02 -0.88 -0.95
N THR A 383 9.08 -0.42 -2.20
CA THR A 383 10.22 0.40 -2.63
C THR A 383 10.33 1.65 -1.76
N GLN A 384 11.54 1.95 -1.29
CA GLN A 384 11.81 3.19 -0.57
C GLN A 384 11.70 4.38 -1.54
N LEU A 385 10.78 5.30 -1.25
CA LEU A 385 10.46 6.45 -2.10
C LEU A 385 11.34 7.67 -1.81
N LEU A 386 11.81 7.80 -0.57
CA LEU A 386 12.61 8.93 -0.12
C LEU A 386 13.60 8.52 0.97
N THR A 387 14.72 9.23 1.04
CA THR A 387 15.81 9.02 2.01
C THR A 387 15.94 10.16 3.02
N GLU A 388 15.06 11.16 2.91
CA GLU A 388 14.95 12.30 3.82
C GLU A 388 13.61 12.22 4.56
N PRO A 389 13.42 12.96 5.67
CA PRO A 389 12.13 13.06 6.33
C PRO A 389 11.01 13.52 5.38
N HIS A 390 9.89 12.83 5.39
CA HIS A 390 8.72 13.20 4.60
C HIS A 390 8.14 14.53 5.09
N SER A 391 7.83 15.44 4.17
CA SER A 391 7.26 16.74 4.56
C SER A 391 5.88 16.56 5.22
N PRO A 392 5.56 17.28 6.31
CA PRO A 392 4.27 17.19 6.96
C PRO A 392 3.15 17.77 6.09
N ARG A 393 1.90 17.33 6.31
CA ARG A 393 0.71 17.92 5.67
C ARG A 393 0.47 19.32 6.24
N SER A 394 0.11 20.29 5.40
CA SER A 394 -0.17 21.64 5.90
C SER A 394 -1.43 21.65 6.77
N SER A 395 -1.36 22.34 7.91
CA SER A 395 -2.53 22.58 8.76
C SER A 395 -3.52 23.49 8.05
N LEU A 396 -4.80 23.38 8.39
CA LEU A 396 -5.83 24.29 7.85
C LEU A 396 -5.47 25.76 8.11
N MET A 397 -4.95 26.07 9.31
CA MET A 397 -4.53 27.43 9.68
C MET A 397 -3.40 27.96 8.79
N HIS A 398 -2.45 27.11 8.42
CA HIS A 398 -1.38 27.47 7.50
C HIS A 398 -1.94 27.83 6.12
N LEU A 399 -2.84 27.01 5.58
CA LEU A 399 -3.47 27.23 4.27
C LEU A 399 -4.33 28.50 4.25
N PHE A 400 -5.11 28.77 5.31
CA PHE A 400 -5.87 30.02 5.42
C PHE A 400 -4.94 31.24 5.40
N THR A 401 -3.81 31.16 6.10
CA THR A 401 -2.83 32.25 6.14
C THR A 401 -2.18 32.46 4.78
N GLU A 402 -1.81 31.40 4.06
CA GLU A 402 -1.27 31.49 2.71
C GLU A 402 -2.27 32.09 1.72
N LYS A 403 -3.51 31.62 1.73
CA LYS A 403 -4.58 32.14 0.86
C LYS A 403 -4.87 33.61 1.13
N TYR A 404 -4.87 34.02 2.40
CA TYR A 404 -5.03 35.43 2.77
C TYR A 404 -3.85 36.30 2.32
N ARG A 405 -2.60 35.79 2.43
CA ARG A 405 -1.41 36.48 1.92
C ARG A 405 -1.44 36.63 0.40
N GLU A 406 -1.87 35.58 -0.31
CA GLU A 406 -2.01 35.61 -1.77
C GLU A 406 -3.05 36.64 -2.21
N GLN A 407 -4.24 36.63 -1.59
CA GLN A 407 -5.27 37.65 -1.83
C GLN A 407 -4.76 39.07 -1.56
N ARG A 408 -4.03 39.29 -0.46
CA ARG A 408 -3.38 40.58 -0.17
C ARG A 408 -2.35 40.99 -1.22
N SER A 409 -1.56 40.04 -1.72
CA SER A 409 -0.57 40.29 -2.78
C SER A 409 -1.24 40.69 -4.10
N ILE A 410 -2.31 39.99 -4.48
CA ILE A 410 -3.13 40.33 -5.65
C ILE A 410 -3.72 41.73 -5.49
N LEU A 411 -4.34 42.03 -4.35
CA LEU A 411 -4.89 43.36 -4.05
C LEU A 411 -3.83 44.46 -4.10
N ARG A 412 -2.61 44.22 -3.56
CA ARG A 412 -1.49 45.16 -3.67
C ARG A 412 -1.05 45.38 -5.12
N LYS A 413 -0.98 44.33 -5.94
CA LYS A 413 -0.64 44.44 -7.36
C LYS A 413 -1.70 45.22 -8.13
N VAL A 414 -2.98 44.98 -7.86
CA VAL A 414 -4.11 45.74 -8.44
C VAL A 414 -4.03 47.20 -8.02
N TYR A 415 -3.82 47.48 -6.73
CA TYR A 415 -3.69 48.84 -6.20
C TYR A 415 -2.49 49.59 -6.78
N HIS A 416 -1.32 48.95 -6.91
CA HIS A 416 -0.15 49.54 -7.58
C HIS A 416 -0.42 49.81 -9.07
N LYS A 417 -1.09 48.89 -9.77
CA LYS A 417 -1.45 49.08 -11.18
C LYS A 417 -2.45 50.23 -11.37
N PHE A 418 -3.39 50.38 -10.43
CA PHE A 418 -4.35 51.49 -10.40
C PHE A 418 -3.69 52.84 -10.08
N LEU A 419 -2.79 52.88 -9.07
CA LEU A 419 -1.98 54.05 -8.76
C LEU A 419 -1.07 54.47 -9.92
N PHE A 420 -0.42 53.49 -10.57
CA PHE A 420 0.39 53.75 -11.75
C PHE A 420 -0.44 54.36 -12.88
N TYR A 421 -1.63 53.80 -13.15
CA TYR A 421 -2.57 54.34 -14.14
C TYR A 421 -3.06 55.77 -13.80
N LEU A 422 -3.29 56.08 -12.53
CA LEU A 422 -3.65 57.44 -12.10
C LEU A 422 -2.49 58.43 -12.24
N CYS A 423 -1.26 58.01 -11.92
CA CYS A 423 -0.07 58.85 -12.05
C CYS A 423 0.29 59.11 -13.52
N THR A 424 0.18 58.11 -14.41
CA THR A 424 0.47 58.29 -15.84
C THR A 424 -0.57 59.13 -16.57
N ASN A 425 -1.85 59.03 -16.19
CA ASN A 425 -2.91 59.85 -16.81
C ASN A 425 -3.02 61.28 -16.24
N LYS A 426 -2.54 61.55 -15.02
CA LYS A 426 -2.42 62.93 -14.53
C LYS A 426 -1.30 63.72 -15.23
N LEU A 427 -0.29 63.04 -15.78
CA LEU A 427 0.76 63.67 -16.60
C LEU A 427 0.29 64.06 -18.01
N THR A 428 -0.88 63.60 -18.45
CA THR A 428 -1.45 63.95 -19.76
C THR A 428 -2.48 65.08 -19.71
N LEU A 429 -2.82 65.56 -18.51
CA LEU A 429 -3.83 66.62 -18.28
C LEU A 429 -3.21 67.97 -17.85
N LEU A 430 -1.89 68.12 -17.95
CA LEU A 430 -1.15 69.36 -17.64
C LEU A 430 -0.14 69.76 -18.73
N ALA A 431 -0.38 69.38 -20.00
CA ALA A 431 0.37 69.87 -21.16
C ALA A 431 -0.52 70.78 -22.02
#